data_AF-A0A9L0QYL8-F1
#
_entry.id   AF-A0A9L0QYL8-F1
#
_cell.length_a   1.000
_cell.length_b   1.000
_cell.length_c   1.000
_cell.angle_alpha   90.00
_cell.angle_beta   90.00
_cell.angle_gamma   90.00
#
_symmetry.space_group_name_H-M   'P 1'
#
loop_
_entity.id
_entity.type
_entity.pdbx_description
1 polymer ?
#
loop_
_entity_poly.entity_id
_entity_poly.type
_entity_poly.pdbx_seq_one_letter_code
_entity_poly.pdbx_strand_id
1 'polypeptide(L)'
;MISNPELKGKPLGVQQKSLMVTCNYEARKLGVKKCMNIRDAKEKCPQLVLVNGEDLTRYREMSYKVTELLEEFSPVVERLGFDENFVDLTEMVEKRLQQLQNDELLALTVSGHVYNNQCVSMCFLLSPLLESW
;
A
#
# COMPACT_ATOMS: atom_id res chain seq x y z
N MET A 1 10.57 2.23 8.03
CA MET A 1 10.82 0.80 8.35
C MET A 1 11.73 0.15 7.32
N ILE A 2 11.45 0.25 6.01
CA ILE A 2 12.39 -0.27 4.99
C ILE A 2 13.75 0.46 5.07
N SER A 3 13.75 1.79 5.13
CA SER A 3 14.99 2.59 5.25
C SER A 3 15.70 2.50 6.61
N ASN A 4 15.01 2.01 7.65
CA ASN A 4 15.60 1.80 8.98
C ASN A 4 14.95 0.54 9.59
N PRO A 5 15.58 -0.64 9.41
CA PRO A 5 15.05 -1.92 9.85
C PRO A 5 14.86 -2.04 11.37
N GLU A 6 15.60 -1.28 12.19
CA GLU A 6 15.50 -1.32 13.65
C GLU A 6 14.14 -0.82 14.19
N LEU A 7 13.34 -0.18 13.34
CA LEU A 7 11.99 0.28 13.64
C LEU A 7 10.93 -0.81 13.45
N LYS A 8 11.29 -1.96 12.87
CA LYS A 8 10.37 -3.08 12.69
C LYS A 8 10.00 -3.65 14.07
N GLY A 9 8.71 -3.87 14.29
CA GLY A 9 8.18 -4.38 15.57
C GLY A 9 8.07 -3.33 16.69
N LYS A 10 8.48 -2.08 16.46
CA LYS A 10 8.30 -0.97 17.42
C LYS A 10 7.10 -0.11 17.01
N PRO A 11 6.36 0.50 17.96
CA PRO A 11 5.31 1.46 17.61
C PRO A 11 5.93 2.70 16.97
N LEU A 12 5.53 2.99 15.73
CA LEU A 12 6.11 4.04 14.89
C LEU A 12 5.00 4.96 14.36
N GLY A 13 5.22 6.27 14.50
CA GLY A 13 4.43 7.33 13.88
C GLY A 13 5.25 8.16 12.90
N VAL A 14 4.64 8.58 11.80
CA VAL A 14 5.20 9.56 10.87
C VAL A 14 4.59 10.92 11.19
N GLN A 15 5.45 11.89 11.49
CA GLN A 15 5.09 13.23 11.94
C GLN A 15 5.34 14.26 10.84
N GLN A 16 4.40 15.19 10.67
CA GLN A 16 4.60 16.43 9.93
C GLN A 16 4.16 17.58 10.83
N LYS A 17 5.08 18.51 11.15
CA LYS A 17 4.85 19.56 12.15
C LYS A 17 4.33 18.97 13.47
N SER A 18 3.15 19.38 13.94
CA SER A 18 2.52 18.91 15.19
C SER A 18 1.55 17.73 15.00
N LEU A 19 1.42 17.21 13.77
CA LEU A 19 0.42 16.21 13.41
C LEU A 19 1.07 14.86 13.09
N MET A 20 0.42 13.78 13.52
CA MET A 20 0.73 12.44 13.06
C MET A 20 -0.06 12.12 11.79
N VAL A 21 0.65 12.04 10.67
CA VAL A 21 0.05 11.76 9.36
C VAL A 21 -0.42 10.31 9.29
N THR A 22 0.43 9.38 9.73
CA THR A 22 0.11 7.95 9.78
C THR A 22 0.95 7.25 10.85
N CYS A 23 0.57 6.01 11.16
CA CYS A 23 1.30 5.15 12.09
C CYS A 23 1.20 3.68 11.66
N ASN A 24 2.20 2.90 12.06
CA ASN A 24 2.24 1.47 11.79
C ASN A 24 1.23 0.69 12.65
N TYR A 25 1.00 -0.57 12.28
CA TYR A 25 0.02 -1.41 12.99
C TYR A 25 0.36 -1.62 14.46
N GLU A 26 1.64 -1.67 14.84
CA GLU A 26 2.02 -1.78 16.26
C GLU A 26 1.58 -0.57 17.09
N ALA A 27 1.69 0.65 16.54
CA ALA A 27 1.14 1.84 17.18
C ALA A 27 -0.41 1.84 17.19
N ARG A 28 -1.05 1.36 16.11
CA ARG A 28 -2.52 1.28 16.02
C ARG A 28 -3.13 0.37 17.07
N LYS A 29 -2.49 -0.77 17.37
CA LYS A 29 -2.90 -1.68 18.46
C LYS A 29 -2.96 -0.98 19.82
N LEU A 30 -2.11 0.04 20.01
CA LEU A 30 -2.03 0.84 21.24
C LEU A 30 -2.96 2.08 21.22
N GLY A 31 -3.88 2.16 20.25
CA GLY A 31 -4.89 3.22 20.19
C GLY A 31 -4.44 4.54 19.54
N VAL A 32 -3.23 4.56 18.97
CA VAL A 32 -2.75 5.66 18.13
C VAL A 32 -3.50 5.62 16.78
N LYS A 33 -3.98 6.78 16.31
CA LYS A 33 -4.76 6.89 15.05
C LYS A 33 -4.10 7.88 14.09
N LYS A 34 -4.43 7.75 12.80
CA LYS A 34 -4.08 8.76 11.77
C LYS A 34 -4.70 10.12 12.12
N CYS A 35 -4.01 11.20 11.73
CA CYS A 35 -4.40 12.59 11.96
C CYS A 35 -4.55 12.96 13.45
N MET A 36 -3.83 12.29 14.35
CA MET A 36 -3.80 12.62 15.78
C MET A 36 -2.73 13.67 16.07
N ASN A 37 -2.96 14.56 17.05
CA ASN A 37 -1.90 15.44 17.54
C ASN A 37 -0.79 14.61 18.18
N ILE A 38 0.46 15.04 18.04
CA ILE A 38 1.62 14.31 18.57
C ILE A 38 1.56 14.16 20.10
N ARG A 39 1.03 15.16 20.80
CA ARG A 39 0.80 15.10 22.25
C ARG A 39 -0.13 13.95 22.63
N ASP A 40 -1.34 13.92 22.06
CA ASP A 40 -2.35 12.90 22.36
C ASP A 40 -1.84 11.49 22.02
N ALA A 41 -1.09 11.36 20.92
CA ALA A 41 -0.49 10.10 20.53
C ALA A 41 0.58 9.61 21.51
N LYS A 42 1.40 10.52 22.04
CA LYS A 42 2.42 10.23 23.06
C LYS A 42 1.79 9.91 24.42
N GLU A 43 0.67 10.54 24.76
CA GLU A 43 -0.09 10.21 25.97
C GLU A 43 -0.63 8.76 25.90
N LYS A 44 -1.10 8.32 24.72
CA LYS A 44 -1.56 6.92 24.51
C LYS A 44 -0.43 5.90 24.43
N CYS A 45 0.70 6.29 23.83
CA CYS A 45 1.84 5.42 23.61
C CYS A 45 3.15 6.18 23.94
N PRO A 46 3.57 6.21 25.22
CA PRO A 46 4.79 6.91 25.64
C PRO A 46 6.05 6.45 24.90
N GLN A 47 6.12 5.15 24.60
CA GLN A 47 7.20 4.49 23.86
C GLN A 47 7.14 4.69 22.33
N LEU A 48 6.20 5.50 21.82
CA LEU A 48 6.04 5.75 20.38
C LEU A 48 7.32 6.37 19.80
N VAL A 49 7.87 5.76 18.75
CA VAL A 49 8.95 6.34 17.98
C VAL A 49 8.36 7.26 16.91
N LEU A 50 8.90 8.46 16.77
CA LEU A 50 8.46 9.44 15.76
C LEU A 50 9.55 9.63 14.72
N VAL A 51 9.15 9.65 13.45
CA VAL A 51 10.02 9.97 12.31
C VAL A 51 9.43 11.17 11.59
N ASN A 52 10.28 12.15 11.26
CA ASN A 52 9.88 13.29 10.46
C ASN A 52 9.58 12.83 9.01
N GLY A 53 8.39 13.16 8.53
CA GLY A 53 7.92 12.87 7.18
C GLY A 53 7.59 14.11 6.36
N GLU A 54 8.20 15.26 6.66
CA GLU A 54 7.99 16.50 5.90
C GLU A 54 8.61 16.42 4.51
N ASP A 55 9.78 15.79 4.38
CA ASP A 55 10.34 15.45 3.08
C ASP A 55 9.59 14.28 2.45
N LEU A 56 8.84 14.60 1.40
CA LEU A 56 8.01 13.64 0.67
C LEU A 56 8.74 12.92 -0.46
N THR A 57 10.02 13.24 -0.72
CA THR A 57 10.76 12.75 -1.90
C THR A 57 10.76 11.22 -1.99
N ARG A 58 11.13 10.53 -0.91
CA ARG A 58 11.16 9.05 -0.89
C ARG A 58 9.79 8.40 -1.02
N TYR A 59 8.75 9.03 -0.44
CA TYR A 59 7.38 8.51 -0.56
C TYR A 59 6.86 8.68 -1.99
N ARG A 60 7.16 9.82 -2.62
CA ARG A 60 6.82 10.09 -4.02
C ARG A 60 7.52 9.12 -4.95
N GLU A 61 8.83 8.92 -4.79
CA GLU A 61 9.61 7.96 -5.59
C GLU A 61 9.04 6.55 -5.49
N MET A 62 8.73 6.08 -4.28
CA MET A 62 8.15 4.75 -4.10
C MET A 62 6.75 4.65 -4.70
N SER A 63 5.94 5.70 -4.59
CA SER A 63 4.61 5.77 -5.19
C SER A 63 4.64 5.61 -6.71
N TYR A 64 5.55 6.30 -7.39
CA TYR A 64 5.74 6.14 -8.84
C TYR A 64 6.21 4.73 -9.21
N LYS A 65 7.18 4.16 -8.47
CA LYS A 65 7.62 2.78 -8.71
C LYS A 65 6.49 1.75 -8.60
N VAL A 66 5.54 1.97 -7.69
CA VAL A 66 4.35 1.11 -7.58
C VAL A 66 3.41 1.32 -8.76
N THR A 67 3.22 2.57 -9.21
CA THR A 67 2.39 2.85 -10.39
C THR A 67 2.98 2.20 -11.65
N GLU A 68 4.28 2.42 -11.90
CA GLU A 68 5.01 1.85 -13.05
C GLU A 68 4.93 0.32 -13.06
N LEU A 69 5.05 -0.32 -11.89
CA LEU A 69 4.86 -1.76 -11.77
C LEU A 69 3.45 -2.21 -12.15
N LEU A 70 2.42 -1.44 -11.78
CA LEU A 70 1.04 -1.77 -12.13
C LEU A 70 0.75 -1.55 -13.63
N GLU A 71 1.40 -0.55 -14.23
CA GLU A 71 1.32 -0.27 -15.68
C GLU A 71 1.88 -1.43 -16.53
N GLU A 72 2.77 -2.27 -15.98
CA GLU A 72 3.23 -3.51 -16.64
C GLU A 72 2.11 -4.56 -16.81
N PHE A 73 1.06 -4.50 -15.97
CA PHE A 73 -0.08 -5.44 -16.04
C PHE A 73 -1.21 -4.95 -16.93
N SER A 74 -1.49 -3.64 -16.89
CA SER A 74 -2.49 -2.98 -17.74
C SER A 74 -2.07 -1.54 -17.95
N PRO A 75 -2.15 -0.99 -19.18
CA PRO A 75 -1.80 0.40 -19.44
C PRO A 75 -2.79 1.40 -18.83
N VAL A 76 -3.95 0.95 -18.37
CA VAL A 76 -4.99 1.82 -17.80
C VAL A 76 -4.86 1.81 -16.27
N VAL A 77 -4.00 2.69 -15.77
CA VAL A 77 -3.78 2.91 -14.33
C VAL A 77 -4.11 4.35 -13.95
N GLU A 78 -4.96 4.53 -12.95
CA GLU A 78 -5.28 5.84 -12.37
C GLU A 78 -4.79 5.92 -10.92
N ARG A 79 -4.20 7.05 -10.53
CA ARG A 79 -3.66 7.26 -9.18
C ARG A 79 -4.59 8.12 -8.34
N LEU A 80 -4.78 7.74 -7.08
CA LEU A 80 -5.42 8.57 -6.06
C LEU A 80 -4.43 8.79 -4.90
N GLY A 81 -3.76 9.94 -4.91
CA GLY A 81 -2.72 10.22 -3.92
C GLY A 81 -1.44 9.40 -4.14
N PHE A 82 -0.77 9.00 -3.05
CA PHE A 82 0.53 8.33 -3.12
C PHE A 82 0.47 6.81 -2.94
N ASP A 83 -0.55 6.30 -2.25
CA ASP A 83 -0.64 4.89 -1.87
C ASP A 83 -1.81 4.14 -2.51
N GLU A 84 -2.63 4.78 -3.34
CA GLU A 84 -3.77 4.16 -4.01
C GLU A 84 -3.67 4.26 -5.55
N ASN A 85 -3.98 3.15 -6.22
CA ASN A 85 -4.00 3.01 -7.68
C ASN A 85 -5.23 2.18 -8.09
N PHE A 86 -5.88 2.57 -9.18
CA PHE A 86 -6.95 1.85 -9.84
C PHE A 86 -6.39 1.29 -11.14
N VAL A 87 -6.69 0.02 -11.44
CA VAL A 87 -6.22 -0.66 -12.63
C VAL A 87 -7.42 -1.27 -13.32
N ASP A 88 -7.65 -0.94 -14.59
CA ASP A 88 -8.65 -1.64 -15.38
C ASP A 88 -8.09 -2.99 -15.82
N LEU A 89 -8.70 -4.07 -15.32
CA LEU A 89 -8.32 -5.44 -15.57
C LEU A 89 -9.24 -6.15 -16.57
N THR A 90 -10.22 -5.45 -17.16
CA THR A 90 -11.27 -6.05 -18.00
C THR A 90 -10.68 -6.89 -19.13
N GLU A 91 -9.81 -6.30 -19.96
CA GLU A 91 -9.16 -6.99 -21.07
C GLU A 91 -8.29 -8.17 -20.61
N MET A 92 -7.54 -7.98 -19.52
CA MET A 92 -6.67 -9.01 -18.95
C MET A 92 -7.46 -10.23 -18.46
N VAL A 93 -8.61 -9.99 -17.81
CA VAL A 93 -9.52 -11.04 -17.33
C VAL A 93 -10.17 -11.75 -18.51
N GLU A 94 -10.72 -11.02 -19.48
CA GLU A 94 -11.35 -11.62 -20.67
C GLU A 94 -10.38 -12.53 -21.43
N LYS A 95 -9.14 -12.08 -21.65
CA LYS A 95 -8.10 -12.86 -22.32
C LYS A 95 -7.77 -14.15 -21.55
N ARG A 96 -7.69 -14.09 -20.22
CA ARG A 96 -7.43 -15.27 -19.38
C ARG A 96 -8.60 -16.24 -19.39
N LEU A 97 -9.84 -15.76 -19.36
CA LEU A 97 -11.03 -16.61 -19.44
C LEU A 97 -11.11 -17.34 -20.79
N GLN A 98 -10.79 -16.65 -21.90
CA GLN A 98 -10.70 -17.28 -23.23
C GLN A 98 -9.62 -18.36 -23.28
N GLN A 99 -8.45 -18.12 -22.68
CA GLN A 99 -7.37 -19.11 -22.60
C GLN A 99 -7.79 -20.36 -21.80
N LEU A 100 -8.47 -20.17 -20.67
CA LEU A 100 -8.96 -21.27 -19.82
C LEU A 100 -10.08 -22.10 -20.48
N GLN A 101 -10.88 -21.50 -21.36
CA GLN A 101 -11.89 -22.24 -22.14
C GLN A 101 -11.26 -23.11 -23.24
N ASN A 102 -10.06 -22.76 -23.69
CA ASN A 102 -9.32 -23.50 -24.72
C ASN A 102 -8.44 -24.63 -24.14
N ASP A 103 -8.04 -24.54 -22.87
CA ASP A 103 -7.32 -25.58 -22.13
C ASP A 103 -8.27 -26.29 -21.14
N GLU A 104 -8.88 -27.42 -21.53
CA GLU A 104 -9.61 -28.27 -20.60
C GLU A 104 -8.64 -28.77 -19.50
N LEU A 105 -8.76 -28.18 -18.30
CA LEU A 105 -8.07 -28.52 -17.05
C LEU A 105 -6.57 -28.18 -16.93
N LEU A 106 -6.26 -26.97 -16.41
CA LEU A 106 -5.07 -26.79 -15.58
C LEU A 106 -5.35 -25.88 -14.38
N ALA A 107 -4.89 -26.32 -13.21
CA ALA A 107 -5.10 -25.69 -11.92
C ALA A 107 -4.80 -24.18 -11.96
N LEU A 108 -5.75 -23.39 -11.46
CA LEU A 108 -5.60 -21.95 -11.21
C LEU A 108 -4.35 -21.74 -10.33
N THR A 109 -3.23 -21.43 -10.99
CA THR A 109 -1.97 -21.19 -10.33
C THR A 109 -1.89 -19.70 -10.04
N VAL A 110 -2.18 -19.31 -8.81
CA VAL A 110 -2.02 -17.91 -8.36
C VAL A 110 -0.52 -17.67 -8.17
N SER A 111 0.13 -17.03 -9.15
CA SER A 111 1.50 -16.52 -8.98
C SER A 111 1.47 -15.14 -8.34
N GLY A 112 1.84 -15.08 -7.06
CA GLY A 112 2.12 -13.82 -6.38
C GLY A 112 3.45 -13.26 -6.87
N HIS A 113 3.46 -12.03 -7.38
CA HIS A 113 4.70 -11.34 -7.72
C HIS A 113 5.26 -10.68 -6.45
N VAL A 114 6.45 -11.11 -6.02
CA VAL A 114 7.20 -10.49 -4.91
C VAL A 114 8.11 -9.43 -5.52
N TYR A 115 7.92 -8.16 -5.16
CA TYR A 115 8.76 -7.06 -5.64
C TYR A 115 10.20 -7.23 -5.15
N ASN A 116 11.16 -7.58 -6.03
CA ASN A 116 12.60 -7.65 -5.73
C ASN A 116 12.99 -8.40 -4.44
N ASN A 117 12.34 -9.52 -4.13
CA ASN A 117 12.53 -10.26 -2.86
C ASN A 117 12.19 -9.44 -1.59
N GLN A 118 11.52 -8.30 -1.73
CA GLN A 118 11.04 -7.45 -0.64
C GLN A 118 9.55 -7.67 -0.43
N CYS A 119 9.17 -7.93 0.83
CA CYS A 119 7.77 -8.08 1.20
C CYS A 119 7.11 -6.68 1.26
N VAL A 120 6.44 -6.29 0.19
CA VAL A 120 5.53 -5.14 0.19
C VAL A 120 4.11 -5.68 0.41
N SER A 121 3.49 -5.31 1.53
CA SER A 121 2.10 -5.67 1.80
C SER A 121 1.19 -4.73 1.02
N MET A 122 0.71 -5.18 -0.15
CA MET A 122 -0.29 -4.47 -0.94
C MET A 122 -1.67 -5.08 -0.66
N CYS A 123 -2.67 -4.23 -0.45
CA CYS A 123 -4.05 -4.67 -0.31
C CYS A 123 -4.73 -4.45 -1.67
N PHE A 124 -5.33 -5.50 -2.22
CA PHE A 124 -6.08 -5.42 -3.48
C PHE A 124 -7.58 -5.56 -3.18
N LEU A 125 -8.37 -4.69 -3.76
CA LEU A 125 -9.83 -4.78 -3.77
C LEU A 125 -10.27 -4.93 -5.22
N LEU A 126 -11.11 -5.93 -5.50
CA LEU A 126 -11.75 -6.13 -6.80
C LEU A 126 -13.22 -5.75 -6.66
N SER A 127 -13.67 -4.80 -7.49
CA SER A 127 -15.06 -4.37 -7.54
C SER A 127 -15.49 -4.22 -9.01
N PRO A 128 -16.73 -4.58 -9.38
CA PRO A 128 -17.31 -4.14 -10.64
C PRO A 128 -17.35 -2.60 -10.68
N LEU A 129 -16.91 -1.99 -11.77
CA LEU A 129 -16.95 -0.53 -11.99
C LEU A 129 -18.38 0.04 -12.16
N LEU A 130 -19.43 -0.71 -11.80
CA LEU A 130 -20.83 -0.35 -12.04
C LEU A 130 -21.45 0.58 -10.99
N GLU A 131 -20.71 0.99 -9.96
CA GLU A 131 -21.17 2.05 -9.06
C GLU A 131 -20.12 3.15 -9.01
N SER A 132 -20.48 4.28 -9.65
CA SER A 132 -19.83 5.57 -9.51
C SER A 132 -19.69 5.94 -8.03
N TRP A 133 -18.50 6.43 -7.68
CA TRP A 133 -18.08 6.98 -6.39
C TRP A 133 -19.15 7.71 -5.58
#